data_AF-A0A521BXS1-F1
#
_entry.id   AF-A0A521BXS1-F1
#
_cell.length_a   1.000
_cell.length_b   1.000
_cell.length_c   1.000
_cell.angle_alpha   90.00
_cell.angle_beta   90.00
_cell.angle_gamma   90.00
#
_symmetry.space_group_name_H-M   'P 1'
#
loop_
_entity.id
_entity.type
_entity.pdbx_description
1 polymer ?
#
loop_
_entity_poly.entity_id
_entity_poly.type
_entity_poly.pdbx_seq_one_letter_code
_entity_poly.pdbx_strand_id
1 'polypeptide(L)'
;MSEPSAAASPRAKPNRTESDRDLPPGAAGGTYTLLVDLPASATVSVGALGDQRFPAGAYAYTGSALGSGGFSRVRRHRRTARGDHDVRHWHVDYLLGETNARIDRVVHAPGVDAECAVADRLPAGPIDGFGASDCGCSSHLSAAVSLEDLIDRVARAYDAEGATARTGDPGPTG
;
A
#
# COMPACT_ATOMS: atom_id res chain seq x y z
N MET A 1 -3.01 -12.01 37.43
CA MET A 1 -2.45 -10.74 36.92
C MET A 1 -3.01 -10.59 35.52
N SER A 2 -4.05 -9.78 35.38
CA SER A 2 -4.72 -9.54 34.09
C SER A 2 -4.26 -8.17 33.60
N GLU A 3 -3.56 -8.12 32.47
CA GLU A 3 -3.24 -6.85 31.83
C GLU A 3 -4.52 -6.19 31.31
N PRO A 4 -4.66 -4.86 31.43
CA PRO A 4 -5.79 -4.16 30.84
C PRO A 4 -5.55 -3.99 29.33
N SER A 5 -6.53 -4.42 28.54
CA SER A 5 -6.64 -4.13 27.11
C SER A 5 -6.76 -2.62 26.91
N ALA A 6 -5.71 -1.98 26.37
CA ALA A 6 -5.75 -0.58 26.00
C ALA A 6 -6.76 -0.37 24.86
N ALA A 7 -7.83 0.35 25.14
CA ALA A 7 -8.78 0.79 24.13
C ALA A 7 -8.10 1.78 23.17
N ALA A 8 -8.15 1.46 21.87
CA ALA A 8 -7.67 2.36 20.83
C ALA A 8 -8.47 3.67 20.86
N SER A 9 -7.78 4.80 21.01
CA SER A 9 -8.39 6.14 20.92
C SER A 9 -9.00 6.36 19.53
N PRO A 10 -10.14 7.07 19.43
CA PRO A 10 -10.75 7.41 18.15
C PRO A 10 -9.79 8.30 17.33
N ARG A 11 -9.41 7.82 16.14
CA ARG A 11 -8.56 8.55 15.20
C ARG A 11 -9.22 9.89 14.81
N ALA A 12 -8.48 10.99 14.93
CA ALA A 12 -8.87 12.27 14.37
C ALA A 12 -8.99 12.15 12.85
N LYS A 13 -10.10 12.62 12.26
CA LYS A 13 -10.32 12.61 10.81
C LYS A 13 -9.44 13.68 10.17
N PRO A 14 -8.42 13.33 9.36
CA PRO A 14 -7.64 14.34 8.65
C PRO A 14 -8.49 15.00 7.56
N ASN A 15 -8.24 16.29 7.35
CA ASN A 15 -8.97 17.13 6.42
C ASN A 15 -9.03 16.52 5.00
N ARG A 16 -10.20 16.56 4.36
CA ARG A 16 -10.37 16.31 2.91
C ARG A 16 -9.51 17.35 2.18
N THR A 17 -8.47 16.99 1.41
CA THR A 17 -8.25 17.46 0.01
C THR A 17 -6.84 17.37 -0.62
N GLU A 18 -5.73 17.01 0.03
CA GLU A 18 -4.42 17.16 -0.65
C GLU A 18 -3.92 15.92 -1.38
N SER A 19 -3.99 14.74 -0.76
CA SER A 19 -3.36 13.52 -1.30
C SER A 19 -3.86 13.14 -2.70
N ASP A 20 -5.14 13.39 -3.02
CA ASP A 20 -5.78 12.94 -4.27
C ASP A 20 -5.41 13.76 -5.53
N ARG A 21 -4.75 14.91 -5.35
CA ARG A 21 -4.41 15.83 -6.45
C ARG A 21 -3.29 15.30 -7.36
N ASP A 22 -2.49 14.36 -6.87
CA ASP A 22 -1.32 13.83 -7.59
C ASP A 22 -1.64 12.66 -8.53
N LEU A 23 -2.88 12.16 -8.52
CA LEU A 23 -3.34 11.13 -9.45
C LEU A 23 -3.83 11.76 -10.76
N PRO A 24 -3.45 11.21 -11.92
CA PRO A 24 -3.88 11.77 -13.20
C PRO A 24 -5.42 11.74 -13.32
N PRO A 25 -6.05 12.80 -13.85
CA PRO A 25 -7.47 12.78 -14.14
C PRO A 25 -7.76 11.81 -15.30
N GLY A 26 -8.83 11.02 -15.17
CA GLY A 26 -9.33 10.15 -16.25
C GLY A 26 -8.99 8.65 -16.10
N ALA A 27 -9.29 7.89 -17.15
CA ALA A 27 -9.27 6.43 -17.18
C ALA A 27 -7.89 5.80 -17.48
N ALA A 28 -6.82 6.61 -17.59
CA ALA A 28 -5.48 6.09 -17.78
C ALA A 28 -5.02 5.36 -16.51
N GLY A 29 -5.26 4.05 -16.49
CA GLY A 29 -4.77 3.14 -15.47
C GLY A 29 -3.27 2.93 -15.55
N GLY A 30 -2.73 2.07 -14.69
CA GLY A 30 -1.33 1.70 -14.72
C GLY A 30 -0.89 1.05 -13.40
N THR A 31 0.40 0.84 -13.23
CA THR A 31 0.97 0.29 -12.01
C THR A 31 1.12 1.36 -10.93
N TYR A 32 0.80 1.02 -9.69
CA TYR A 32 1.03 1.83 -8.51
C TYR A 32 1.71 1.02 -7.41
N THR A 33 2.43 1.71 -6.52
CA THR A 33 3.02 1.15 -5.31
C THR A 33 2.62 2.01 -4.12
N LEU A 34 2.03 1.38 -3.11
CA LEU A 34 1.70 2.01 -1.83
C LEU A 34 2.87 1.79 -0.88
N LEU A 35 3.49 2.87 -0.41
CA LEU A 35 4.46 2.85 0.68
C LEU A 35 3.72 3.05 1.99
N VAL A 36 3.80 2.05 2.86
CA VAL A 36 3.05 1.96 4.11
C VAL A 36 4.02 1.88 5.27
N ASP A 37 3.85 2.75 6.25
CA ASP A 37 4.52 2.67 7.54
C ASP A 37 3.63 1.93 8.55
N LEU A 38 4.23 0.98 9.26
CA LEU A 38 3.60 0.22 10.34
C LEU A 38 4.51 0.29 11.59
N PRO A 39 4.24 1.20 12.53
CA PRO A 39 5.12 1.45 13.67
C PRO A 39 5.12 0.33 14.73
N ALA A 40 4.11 -0.54 14.71
CA ALA A 40 3.97 -1.64 15.66
C ALA A 40 3.55 -2.92 14.94
N SER A 41 4.13 -4.05 15.35
CA SER A 41 3.79 -5.35 14.75
C SER A 41 2.32 -5.68 14.99
N ALA A 42 1.67 -6.29 14.00
CA ALA A 42 0.26 -6.65 14.07
C ALA A 42 0.02 -8.05 13.50
N THR A 43 -1.00 -8.74 14.00
CA THR A 43 -1.55 -9.93 13.36
C THR A 43 -2.88 -9.55 12.73
N VAL A 44 -3.00 -9.75 11.42
CA VAL A 44 -4.18 -9.33 10.63
C VAL A 44 -4.74 -10.54 9.92
N SER A 45 -6.07 -10.73 9.99
CA SER A 45 -6.77 -11.76 9.22
C SER A 45 -6.97 -11.29 7.77
N VAL A 46 -6.12 -11.74 6.85
CA VAL A 46 -6.06 -11.30 5.45
C VAL A 46 -6.86 -12.23 4.55
N GLY A 47 -8.18 -12.06 4.51
CA GLY A 47 -9.05 -12.78 3.56
C GLY A 47 -8.77 -14.28 3.47
N ALA A 48 -8.47 -14.78 2.28
CA ALA A 48 -8.16 -16.19 2.03
C ALA A 48 -6.77 -16.63 2.54
N LEU A 49 -5.87 -15.70 2.85
CA LEU A 49 -4.55 -15.99 3.43
C LEU A 49 -4.62 -16.25 4.94
N GLY A 50 -5.77 -16.04 5.59
CA GLY A 50 -5.95 -16.26 7.03
C GLY A 50 -5.15 -15.28 7.88
N ASP A 51 -4.79 -15.69 9.10
CA ASP A 51 -4.07 -14.85 10.06
C ASP A 51 -2.59 -14.72 9.68
N GLN A 52 -2.15 -13.49 9.43
CA GLN A 52 -0.81 -13.19 8.99
C GLN A 52 -0.14 -12.18 9.93
N ARG A 53 1.14 -12.42 10.22
CA ARG A 53 1.94 -11.53 11.09
C ARG A 53 2.69 -10.51 10.24
N PHE A 54 2.47 -9.23 10.56
CA PHE A 54 3.18 -8.09 10.00
C PHE A 54 4.12 -7.54 11.07
N PRO A 55 5.45 -7.73 10.96
CA PRO A 55 6.43 -7.04 11.80
C PRO A 55 6.31 -5.52 11.69
N ALA A 56 6.77 -4.78 12.71
CA ALA A 56 6.92 -3.33 12.60
C ALA A 56 7.95 -3.00 11.51
N GLY A 57 7.69 -1.97 10.70
CA GLY A 57 8.55 -1.54 9.61
C GLY A 57 7.77 -0.92 8.46
N ALA A 58 8.46 -0.79 7.33
CA ALA A 58 7.93 -0.24 6.09
C ALA A 58 7.53 -1.36 5.13
N TYR A 59 6.46 -1.12 4.39
CA TYR A 59 5.92 -2.02 3.39
C TYR A 59 5.72 -1.32 2.07
N ALA A 60 5.95 -2.03 0.97
CA ALA A 60 5.62 -1.59 -0.37
C ALA A 60 4.68 -2.61 -0.98
N TYR A 61 3.46 -2.19 -1.32
CA TYR A 61 2.51 -3.02 -2.03
C TYR A 61 2.37 -2.52 -3.46
N THR A 62 2.75 -3.34 -4.43
CA THR A 62 2.61 -3.02 -5.85
C THR A 62 1.33 -3.63 -6.42
N GLY A 63 0.57 -2.85 -7.18
CA GLY A 63 -0.66 -3.30 -7.81
C GLY A 63 -0.91 -2.60 -9.14
N SER A 64 -1.77 -3.18 -9.98
CA SER A 64 -2.23 -2.57 -11.22
C SER A 64 -3.58 -1.89 -11.07
N ALA A 65 -3.85 -0.90 -11.91
CA ALA A 65 -5.09 -0.16 -11.97
C ALA A 65 -5.56 0.02 -13.43
N LEU A 66 -5.37 -1.00 -14.27
CA LEU A 66 -5.54 -0.96 -15.74
C LEU A 66 -7.01 -0.95 -16.22
N GLY A 67 -7.97 -1.11 -15.31
CA GLY A 67 -9.39 -1.07 -15.65
C GLY A 67 -9.88 0.34 -15.99
N SER A 68 -11.13 0.43 -16.47
CA SER A 68 -11.78 1.70 -16.87
C SER A 68 -11.86 2.76 -15.77
N GLY A 69 -11.69 2.38 -14.50
CA GLY A 69 -11.64 3.29 -13.35
C GLY A 69 -10.28 3.94 -13.10
N GLY A 70 -9.22 3.58 -13.85
CA GLY A 70 -7.85 4.05 -13.64
C GLY A 70 -7.41 3.92 -12.18
N PHE A 71 -6.68 4.92 -11.68
CA PHE A 71 -6.21 4.96 -10.28
C PHE A 71 -7.31 5.22 -9.22
N SER A 72 -8.60 5.09 -9.54
CA SER A 72 -9.66 5.09 -8.52
C SER A 72 -9.47 3.99 -7.47
N ARG A 73 -8.75 2.92 -7.81
CA ARG A 73 -8.31 1.88 -6.86
C ARG A 73 -7.43 2.45 -5.73
N VAL A 74 -6.46 3.31 -6.06
CA VAL A 74 -5.60 4.01 -5.08
C VAL A 74 -6.44 4.89 -4.15
N ARG A 75 -7.42 5.61 -4.69
CA ARG A 75 -8.34 6.45 -3.88
C ARG A 75 -9.07 5.63 -2.84
N ARG A 76 -9.52 4.44 -3.22
CA ARG A 76 -10.19 3.52 -2.30
C ARG A 76 -9.27 3.02 -1.19
N HIS A 77 -8.05 2.59 -1.52
CA HIS A 77 -7.05 2.21 -0.52
C HIS A 77 -6.80 3.32 0.50
N ARG A 78 -6.67 4.56 0.04
CA ARG A 78 -6.50 5.73 0.91
C ARG A 78 -7.68 5.98 1.84
N ARG A 79 -8.93 5.76 1.39
CA ARG A 79 -10.11 5.84 2.27
C ARG A 79 -10.11 4.72 3.30
N THR A 80 -9.71 3.51 2.92
CA THR A 80 -9.55 2.39 3.86
C THR A 80 -8.50 2.69 4.91
N ALA A 81 -7.33 3.22 4.53
CA ALA A 81 -6.27 3.62 5.46
C ALA A 81 -6.68 4.73 6.45
N ARG A 82 -7.66 5.57 6.08
CA ARG A 82 -8.25 6.61 6.94
C ARG A 82 -9.35 6.08 7.86
N GLY A 83 -9.85 4.88 7.64
CA GLY A 83 -11.05 4.36 8.32
C GLY A 83 -12.36 4.92 7.76
N ASP A 84 -12.35 5.58 6.60
CA ASP A 84 -13.55 6.10 5.93
C ASP A 84 -14.27 5.03 5.08
N HIS A 85 -13.70 3.81 5.04
CA HIS A 85 -14.19 2.73 4.20
C HIS A 85 -13.81 1.36 4.77
N ASP A 86 -14.81 0.60 5.21
CA ASP A 86 -14.60 -0.69 5.88
C ASP A 86 -14.51 -1.88 4.93
N VAL A 87 -14.86 -1.70 3.65
CA VAL A 87 -14.90 -2.83 2.71
C VAL A 87 -13.49 -3.20 2.25
N ARG A 88 -13.04 -4.40 2.63
CA ARG A 88 -11.76 -5.03 2.27
C ARG A 88 -11.94 -5.90 1.03
N HIS A 89 -11.39 -5.50 -0.12
CA HIS A 89 -11.46 -6.26 -1.37
C HIS A 89 -10.12 -6.85 -1.78
N TRP A 90 -9.02 -6.12 -1.56
CA TRP A 90 -7.67 -6.58 -1.86
C TRP A 90 -6.93 -6.90 -0.58
N HIS A 91 -5.94 -7.80 -0.64
CA HIS A 91 -5.13 -8.15 0.55
C HIS A 91 -4.56 -6.92 1.25
N VAL A 92 -4.09 -5.92 0.48
CA VAL A 92 -3.58 -4.66 1.04
C VAL A 92 -4.63 -3.87 1.82
N ASP A 93 -5.93 -4.00 1.52
CA ASP A 93 -6.96 -3.32 2.29
C ASP A 93 -6.99 -3.80 3.75
N TYR A 94 -6.66 -5.07 4.01
CA TYR A 94 -6.61 -5.62 5.36
C TYR A 94 -5.46 -5.01 6.15
N LEU A 95 -4.26 -4.94 5.57
CA LEU A 95 -3.12 -4.24 6.16
C LEU A 95 -3.45 -2.75 6.41
N LEU A 96 -4.03 -2.08 5.42
CA LEU A 96 -4.40 -0.66 5.55
C LEU A 96 -5.53 -0.43 6.55
N GLY A 97 -6.34 -1.45 6.83
CA GLY A 97 -7.36 -1.42 7.87
C GLY A 97 -6.79 -1.53 9.28
N GLU A 98 -5.52 -1.88 9.43
CA GLU A 98 -4.86 -1.96 10.74
C GLU A 98 -4.71 -0.56 11.35
N THR A 99 -4.99 -0.46 12.66
CA THR A 99 -5.12 0.83 13.36
C THR A 99 -3.82 1.62 13.42
N ASN A 100 -2.68 0.99 13.19
CA ASN A 100 -1.37 1.65 13.16
C ASN A 100 -0.82 1.83 11.74
N ALA A 101 -1.38 1.19 10.72
CA ALA A 101 -0.92 1.33 9.35
C ALA A 101 -1.23 2.72 8.79
N ARG A 102 -0.27 3.27 8.04
CA ARG A 102 -0.38 4.58 7.37
C ARG A 102 0.22 4.51 5.99
N ILE A 103 -0.49 4.98 4.98
CA ILE A 103 0.12 5.23 3.66
C ILE A 103 0.97 6.49 3.80
N ASP A 104 2.29 6.33 3.76
CA ASP A 104 3.21 7.45 3.60
C ASP A 104 3.05 8.00 2.19
N ARG A 105 3.31 7.17 1.18
CA ARG A 105 3.43 7.62 -0.20
C ARG A 105 2.73 6.70 -1.18
N VAL A 106 2.43 7.27 -2.34
CA VAL A 106 2.03 6.50 -3.52
C VAL A 106 2.94 6.88 -4.67
N VAL A 107 3.54 5.86 -5.29
CA VAL A 107 4.23 5.98 -6.56
C VAL A 107 3.36 5.36 -7.64
N HIS A 108 3.21 6.01 -8.79
CA HIS A 108 2.40 5.46 -9.88
C HIS A 108 2.99 5.78 -11.25
N ALA A 109 2.67 4.91 -12.21
CA ALA A 109 3.09 4.96 -13.60
C ALA A 109 1.86 4.86 -14.52
N PRO A 110 1.29 5.99 -14.94
CA PRO A 110 0.13 6.00 -15.83
C PRO A 110 0.47 5.37 -17.18
N GLY A 111 -0.40 4.50 -17.67
CA GLY A 111 -0.27 3.79 -18.95
C GLY A 111 0.75 2.64 -18.96
N VAL A 112 1.41 2.37 -17.83
CA VAL A 112 2.44 1.32 -17.73
C VAL A 112 1.86 0.12 -17.00
N ASP A 113 1.98 -1.06 -17.62
CA ASP A 113 1.69 -2.35 -17.01
C ASP A 113 3.00 -3.04 -16.63
N ALA A 114 3.45 -2.82 -15.41
CA ALA A 114 4.73 -3.31 -14.87
C ALA A 114 4.59 -3.82 -13.43
N GLU A 115 3.40 -4.31 -13.02
CA GLU A 115 3.14 -4.75 -11.64
C GLU A 115 4.14 -5.80 -11.16
N CYS A 116 4.25 -6.93 -11.88
CA CYS A 116 5.18 -8.00 -11.51
C CYS A 116 6.64 -7.55 -11.62
N ALA A 117 6.98 -6.80 -12.67
CA ALA A 117 8.34 -6.34 -12.91
C ALA A 117 8.84 -5.38 -11.81
N VAL A 118 7.96 -4.52 -11.29
CA VAL A 118 8.26 -3.66 -10.13
C VAL A 118 8.34 -4.50 -8.86
N ALA A 119 7.38 -5.39 -8.60
CA ALA A 119 7.36 -6.23 -7.40
C ALA A 119 8.64 -7.11 -7.27
N ASP A 120 9.08 -7.72 -8.38
CA ASP A 120 10.26 -8.60 -8.41
C ASP A 120 11.58 -7.87 -8.13
N ARG A 121 11.62 -6.54 -8.31
CA ARG A 121 12.81 -5.72 -8.02
C ARG A 121 12.87 -5.24 -6.57
N LEU A 122 11.81 -5.42 -5.81
CA LEU A 122 11.72 -5.04 -4.42
C LEU A 122 12.11 -6.22 -3.51
N PRO A 123 12.53 -5.96 -2.27
CA PRO A 123 12.82 -7.03 -1.33
C PRO A 123 11.56 -7.86 -1.05
N ALA A 124 11.72 -9.16 -0.83
CA ALA A 124 10.60 -10.03 -0.49
C ALA A 124 9.90 -9.56 0.80
N GLY A 125 8.57 -9.61 0.81
CA GLY A 125 7.78 -9.38 2.01
C GLY A 125 7.59 -10.62 2.87
N PRO A 126 6.94 -10.49 4.03
CA PRO A 126 6.80 -11.57 5.00
C PRO A 126 5.69 -12.58 4.67
N ILE A 127 4.89 -12.34 3.63
CA ILE A 127 3.66 -13.10 3.34
C ILE A 127 3.64 -13.55 1.88
N ASP A 128 3.70 -14.86 1.68
CA ASP A 128 3.56 -15.50 0.38
C ASP A 128 2.10 -15.38 -0.13
N GLY A 129 1.95 -15.23 -1.45
CA GLY A 129 0.68 -15.07 -2.14
C GLY A 129 0.03 -13.68 -1.97
N PHE A 130 0.67 -12.73 -1.27
CA PHE A 130 0.05 -11.44 -1.00
C PHE A 130 -0.04 -10.58 -2.27
N GLY A 131 -1.24 -10.51 -2.85
CA GLY A 131 -1.50 -9.69 -4.04
C GLY A 131 -1.07 -10.35 -5.35
N ALA A 132 -0.63 -11.61 -5.29
CA ALA A 132 -0.14 -12.40 -6.41
C ALA A 132 -1.10 -13.54 -6.78
N SER A 133 -2.42 -13.34 -6.62
CA SER A 133 -3.41 -14.41 -6.82
C SER A 133 -3.61 -14.83 -8.28
N ASP A 134 -3.26 -13.96 -9.22
CA ASP A 134 -3.42 -14.13 -10.67
C ASP A 134 -2.07 -14.20 -11.41
N CYS A 135 -0.95 -14.25 -10.69
CA CYS A 135 0.39 -14.36 -11.24
C CYS A 135 1.22 -15.43 -10.48
N GLY A 136 2.45 -15.67 -10.95
CA GLY A 136 3.38 -16.63 -10.34
C GLY A 136 4.35 -16.02 -9.33
N CYS A 137 4.22 -14.73 -9.01
CA CYS A 137 5.11 -14.06 -8.06
C CYS A 137 4.91 -14.62 -6.65
N SER A 138 5.98 -14.65 -5.85
CA SER A 138 5.87 -15.06 -4.45
C SER A 138 4.98 -14.10 -3.66
N SER A 139 5.10 -12.80 -3.91
CA SER A 139 4.31 -11.76 -3.25
C SER A 139 4.45 -10.44 -4.01
N HIS A 140 3.38 -9.63 -4.05
CA HIS A 140 3.46 -8.22 -4.44
C HIS A 140 3.57 -7.30 -3.21
N LEU A 141 3.71 -7.87 -2.01
CA LEU A 141 4.08 -7.16 -0.81
C LEU A 141 5.58 -7.33 -0.56
N SER A 142 6.24 -6.21 -0.37
CA SER A 142 7.64 -6.10 0.03
C SER A 142 7.73 -5.48 1.42
N ALA A 143 8.79 -5.79 2.15
CA ALA A 143 9.03 -5.21 3.47
C ALA A 143 10.49 -4.78 3.67
N ALA A 144 10.68 -3.74 4.47
CA ALA A 144 11.97 -3.23 4.90
C ALA A 144 11.87 -2.63 6.30
N VAL A 145 12.99 -2.49 6.99
CA VAL A 145 13.03 -1.79 8.29
C VAL A 145 12.97 -0.27 8.10
N SER A 146 13.59 0.24 7.04
CA SER A 146 13.66 1.67 6.71
C SER A 146 12.67 2.02 5.59
N LEU A 147 11.78 2.98 5.86
CA LEU A 147 10.88 3.54 4.86
C LEU A 147 11.64 4.27 3.75
N GLU A 148 12.68 5.02 4.12
CA GLU A 148 13.53 5.76 3.17
C GLU A 148 14.23 4.84 2.18
N ASP A 149 14.82 3.73 2.66
CA ASP A 149 15.45 2.74 1.79
C ASP A 149 14.44 2.12 0.82
N LEU A 150 13.21 1.92 1.29
CA LEU A 150 12.15 1.33 0.48
C LEU A 150 11.64 2.32 -0.57
N ILE A 151 11.53 3.61 -0.23
CA ILE A 151 11.25 4.69 -1.19
C ILE A 151 12.27 4.68 -2.32
N ASP A 152 13.56 4.67 -1.99
CA ASP A 152 14.64 4.69 -2.99
C ASP A 152 14.61 3.46 -3.91
N ARG A 153 14.31 2.29 -3.35
CA ARG A 153 14.16 1.04 -4.13
C ARG A 153 12.96 1.10 -5.06
N VAL A 154 11.83 1.61 -4.59
CA VAL A 154 10.64 1.80 -5.42
C VAL A 154 10.94 2.76 -6.56
N ALA A 155 11.57 3.91 -6.29
CA ALA A 155 11.94 4.86 -7.34
C ALA A 155 12.81 4.20 -8.43
N ARG A 156 13.87 3.49 -8.03
CA ARG A 156 14.75 2.74 -8.96
C ARG A 156 14.00 1.66 -9.75
N ALA A 157 13.04 0.98 -9.13
CA ALA A 157 12.24 -0.05 -9.81
C ALA A 157 11.37 0.56 -10.92
N TYR A 158 10.75 1.72 -10.69
CA TYR A 158 9.97 2.42 -11.72
C TYR A 158 10.85 3.01 -12.83
N ASP A 159 12.00 3.59 -12.48
CA ASP A 159 12.95 4.12 -13.46
C ASP A 159 13.42 3.01 -14.43
N ALA A 160 13.64 1.80 -13.92
CA ALA A 160 14.04 0.64 -14.74
C ALA A 160 12.95 0.20 -15.74
N GLU A 161 11.68 0.51 -15.48
CA GLU A 161 10.55 0.23 -16.37
C GLU A 161 10.26 1.40 -17.34
N GLY A 162 11.14 2.41 -17.38
CA GLY A 162 10.94 3.61 -18.20
C GLY A 162 9.74 4.46 -17.76
N ALA A 163 9.24 4.23 -16.54
CA ALA A 163 8.08 4.91 -16.02
C ALA A 163 8.50 6.21 -15.32
N THR A 164 7.90 7.34 -15.69
CA THR A 164 8.02 8.57 -14.91
C THR A 164 7.16 8.45 -13.66
N ALA A 165 7.71 7.84 -12.62
CA ALA A 165 7.08 7.70 -11.32
C ALA A 165 6.68 9.08 -10.77
N ARG A 166 5.39 9.29 -10.51
CA ARG A 166 4.94 10.46 -9.75
C ARG A 166 4.73 10.08 -8.31
N THR A 167 5.43 10.80 -7.45
CA THR A 167 5.33 10.68 -6.01
C THR A 167 4.20 11.59 -5.52
N GLY A 168 3.19 11.03 -4.86
CA GLY A 168 2.23 11.85 -4.11
C GLY A 168 2.79 12.27 -2.76
N ASP A 169 2.46 13.48 -2.29
CA ASP A 169 2.96 14.01 -1.01
C ASP A 169 2.62 13.07 0.18
N PRO A 170 3.45 13.07 1.24
CA PRO A 170 3.17 12.27 2.42
C PRO A 170 1.77 12.59 2.94
N GLY A 171 0.98 11.55 3.25
CA GLY A 171 -0.29 11.75 3.95
C GLY A 171 -0.05 12.61 5.21
N PRO A 172 -0.99 13.48 5.62
CA PRO A 172 -0.73 14.40 6.71
C PRO A 172 -0.25 13.64 7.96
N THR A 173 0.94 13.96 8.43
CA THR A 173 1.40 13.63 9.78
C THR A 173 0.42 14.30 10.73
N GLY A 174 -0.28 13.48 11.52
CA GLY A 174 -1.37 13.90 12.39
C GLY A 174 -0.94 14.83 13.51
#